data_AF-A0A2E5XIV1-F1
#
_entry.id   AF-A0A2E5XIV1-F1
#
_cell.length_a   1.000
_cell.length_b   1.000
_cell.length_c   1.000
_cell.angle_alpha   90.00
_cell.angle_beta   90.00
_cell.angle_gamma   90.00
#
_symmetry.space_group_name_H-M   'P 1'
#
loop_
_entity.id
_entity.type
_entity.pdbx_description
1 polymer ?
#
loop_
_entity_poly.entity_id
_entity_poly.type
_entity_poly.pdbx_seq_one_letter_code
_entity_poly.pdbx_strand_id
1 'polypeptide(L)'
;MKNTPNRSPSSAGVTLIELTVVIFMILSIMGASMYFAGNIGSWNKGKEASAALREVYTAQRAYLADNPRKAVAALTSNDLIKYLPSGGPAFPRVEDLNGNALSYDVTKSPPVLTGGGGTYDPSGSSSDSLWDVGE
;
A
#
# COMPACT_ATOMS: atom_id res chain seq x y z
N MET A 1 68.32 15.30 -31.77
CA MET A 1 66.93 15.73 -31.47
C MET A 1 66.01 14.55 -31.77
N LYS A 2 65.21 14.09 -30.80
CA LYS A 2 64.28 12.94 -30.94
C LYS A 2 62.91 13.48 -31.39
N ASN A 3 62.43 13.09 -32.56
CA ASN A 3 61.05 13.37 -32.99
C ASN A 3 60.11 12.41 -32.27
N THR A 4 59.28 12.93 -31.38
CA THR A 4 58.15 12.19 -30.80
C THR A 4 56.96 12.26 -31.77
N PRO A 5 56.36 11.13 -32.16
CA PRO A 5 55.16 11.15 -33.00
C PRO A 5 53.97 11.63 -32.17
N ASN A 6 53.34 12.70 -32.64
CA ASN A 6 52.12 13.25 -32.06
C ASN A 6 50.94 12.32 -32.39
N ARG A 7 50.50 11.49 -31.44
CA ARG A 7 49.29 10.68 -31.61
C ARG A 7 48.08 11.60 -31.51
N SER A 8 47.42 11.85 -32.64
CA SER A 8 46.11 12.52 -32.65
C SER A 8 45.07 11.60 -31.98
N PRO A 9 44.23 12.10 -31.06
CA PRO A 9 43.16 11.31 -30.49
C PRO A 9 42.15 10.97 -31.58
N SER A 10 41.86 9.68 -31.78
CA SER A 10 40.79 9.23 -32.67
C SER A 10 39.45 9.66 -32.07
N SER A 11 38.80 10.67 -32.64
CA SER A 11 37.41 10.98 -32.34
C SER A 11 36.54 9.89 -32.98
N ALA A 12 36.18 8.87 -32.22
CA ALA A 12 35.16 7.91 -32.64
C ALA A 12 33.82 8.67 -32.72
N GLY A 13 33.33 8.91 -33.94
CA GLY A 13 32.03 9.52 -34.17
C GLY A 13 30.93 8.50 -33.88
N VAL A 14 29.95 8.89 -33.06
CA VAL A 14 28.76 8.07 -32.78
C VAL A 14 27.99 7.90 -34.08
N THR A 15 27.69 6.65 -34.45
CA THR A 15 26.98 6.40 -35.71
C THR A 15 25.49 6.68 -35.56
N LEU A 16 24.84 7.10 -36.64
CA LEU A 16 23.40 7.38 -36.65
C LEU A 16 22.58 6.15 -36.23
N ILE A 17 23.03 4.95 -36.62
CA ILE A 17 22.40 3.69 -36.23
C ILE A 17 22.51 3.43 -34.73
N GLU A 18 23.66 3.70 -34.12
CA GLU A 18 23.90 3.55 -32.68
C GLU A 18 23.03 4.51 -31.87
N LEU A 19 22.89 5.76 -32.32
CA LEU A 19 21.96 6.72 -31.72
C LEU A 19 20.50 6.26 -31.84
N THR A 20 20.08 5.72 -32.99
CA THR A 20 18.70 5.23 -33.15
C THR A 20 18.41 4.01 -32.27
N VAL A 21 19.37 3.10 -32.10
CA VAL A 21 19.23 1.93 -31.21
C VAL A 21 19.14 2.38 -29.75
N VAL A 22 19.99 3.31 -29.33
CA VAL A 22 19.98 3.84 -27.96
C VAL A 22 18.66 4.57 -27.66
N ILE A 23 18.17 5.39 -28.60
CA ILE A 23 16.88 6.09 -28.43
C ILE A 23 15.73 5.08 -28.33
N PHE A 24 15.68 4.06 -29.20
CA PHE A 24 14.65 3.03 -29.11
C PHE A 24 14.72 2.25 -27.79
N MET A 25 15.93 1.93 -27.32
CA MET A 25 16.13 1.26 -26.03
C MET A 25 15.66 2.12 -24.86
N ILE A 26 16.01 3.42 -24.84
CA ILE A 26 15.58 4.34 -23.79
C ILE A 26 14.05 4.47 -23.77
N LEU A 27 13.42 4.64 -24.95
CA LEU A 27 11.96 4.74 -25.06
C LEU A 27 11.26 3.44 -24.63
N SER A 28 11.83 2.28 -24.96
CA SER A 28 11.29 0.98 -24.54
C SER A 28 11.34 0.81 -23.03
N ILE A 29 12.45 1.22 -22.38
CA ILE A 29 12.60 1.14 -20.92
C ILE A 29 11.70 2.15 -20.22
N MET A 30 11.57 3.37 -20.75
CA MET A 30 10.66 4.40 -20.21
C MET A 30 9.18 3.98 -20.33
N GLY A 31 8.79 3.36 -21.45
CA GLY A 31 7.45 2.82 -21.63
C GLY A 31 7.14 1.68 -20.66
N ALA A 32 8.10 0.76 -20.47
CA ALA A 32 7.94 -0.34 -19.53
C ALA A 32 7.88 0.13 -18.06
N SER A 33 8.66 1.14 -17.67
CA SER A 33 8.72 1.60 -16.27
C SER A 33 7.44 2.29 -15.79
N MET A 34 6.73 3.01 -16.67
CA MET A 34 5.45 3.66 -16.32
C MET A 34 4.32 2.66 -16.03
N TYR A 35 4.34 1.47 -16.63
CA TYR A 35 3.31 0.44 -16.42
C TYR A 35 3.27 -0.08 -14.97
N PHE A 36 4.41 -0.09 -14.27
CA PHE A 36 4.50 -0.63 -12.91
C PHE A 36 4.13 0.37 -11.80
N ALA A 37 4.03 1.67 -12.10
CA ALA A 37 3.80 2.70 -11.09
C ALA A 37 2.39 2.65 -10.48
N GLY A 38 1.38 2.22 -11.25
CA GLY A 38 -0.01 2.14 -10.77
C GLY A 38 -0.24 1.14 -9.63
N ASN A 39 0.48 0.03 -9.63
CA ASN A 39 0.29 -1.06 -8.65
C ASN A 39 0.97 -0.79 -7.31
N ILE A 40 1.93 0.13 -7.25
CA ILE A 40 2.64 0.47 -6.01
C ILE A 40 1.78 1.31 -5.08
N GLY A 41 0.95 2.21 -5.63
CA GLY A 41 0.04 3.03 -4.84
C GLY A 41 -1.03 2.21 -4.14
N SER A 42 -1.68 1.29 -4.85
CA SER A 42 -2.70 0.39 -4.28
C SER A 42 -2.13 -0.54 -3.22
N TRP A 43 -0.92 -1.06 -3.43
CA TRP A 43 -0.26 -1.92 -2.47
C TRP A 43 0.13 -1.19 -1.18
N ASN A 44 0.63 0.05 -1.28
CA ASN A 44 0.90 0.87 -0.10
C ASN A 44 -0.37 1.15 0.69
N LYS A 45 -1.48 1.48 0.01
CA LYS A 45 -2.78 1.69 0.66
C LYS A 45 -3.29 0.41 1.33
N GLY A 46 -3.15 -0.74 0.68
CA GLY A 46 -3.49 -2.03 1.28
C GLY A 46 -2.67 -2.30 2.55
N LYS A 47 -1.36 -2.09 2.52
CA LYS A 47 -0.52 -2.25 3.71
C LYS A 47 -0.93 -1.37 4.88
N GLU A 48 -1.28 -0.12 4.60
CA GLU A 48 -1.78 0.81 5.61
C GLU A 48 -3.11 0.32 6.18
N ALA A 49 -4.02 -0.15 5.32
CA ALA A 49 -5.30 -0.73 5.69
C ALA A 49 -5.15 -1.94 6.61
N SER A 50 -4.30 -2.91 6.26
CA SER A 50 -4.08 -4.11 7.08
C SER A 50 -3.37 -3.80 8.39
N ALA A 51 -2.42 -2.85 8.42
CA ALA A 51 -1.81 -2.40 9.67
C ALA A 51 -2.86 -1.80 10.63
N ALA A 52 -3.71 -0.91 10.12
CA ALA A 52 -4.77 -0.28 10.90
C ALA A 52 -5.85 -1.28 11.34
N LEU A 53 -6.26 -2.20 10.47
CA LEU A 53 -7.21 -3.27 10.83
C LEU A 53 -6.66 -4.18 11.92
N ARG A 54 -5.37 -4.54 11.89
CA ARG A 54 -4.74 -5.35 12.94
C ARG A 54 -4.71 -4.62 14.28
N GLU A 55 -4.50 -3.31 14.23
CA GLU A 55 -4.57 -2.46 15.41
C GLU A 55 -5.97 -2.48 16.04
N VAL A 56 -7.01 -2.24 15.22
CA VAL A 56 -8.41 -2.27 15.65
C VAL A 56 -8.82 -3.67 16.13
N TYR A 57 -8.37 -4.73 15.46
CA TYR A 57 -8.65 -6.10 15.88
C TYR A 57 -7.99 -6.45 17.22
N THR A 58 -6.77 -5.98 17.44
CA THR A 58 -6.09 -6.14 18.74
C THR A 58 -6.86 -5.42 19.84
N ALA A 59 -7.31 -4.19 19.60
CA ALA A 59 -8.15 -3.44 20.52
C ALA A 59 -9.48 -4.14 20.81
N GLN A 60 -10.12 -4.70 19.78
CA GLN A 60 -11.35 -5.50 19.92
C GLN A 60 -11.14 -6.70 20.84
N ARG A 61 -10.07 -7.47 20.63
CA ARG A 61 -9.76 -8.64 21.46
C ARG A 61 -9.45 -8.25 22.90
N ALA A 62 -8.70 -7.17 23.12
CA ALA A 62 -8.40 -6.67 24.45
C ALA A 62 -9.67 -6.23 25.19
N TYR A 63 -10.55 -5.48 24.53
CA TYR A 63 -11.83 -5.07 25.10
C TYR A 63 -12.72 -6.27 25.46
N LEU A 64 -12.81 -7.27 24.57
CA LEU A 64 -13.63 -8.47 24.80
C LEU A 64 -13.05 -9.37 25.89
N ALA A 65 -11.73 -9.38 26.08
CA ALA A 65 -11.09 -10.07 27.19
C ALA A 65 -11.50 -9.45 28.54
N ASP A 66 -11.59 -8.13 28.61
CA ASP A 66 -12.07 -7.40 29.81
C ASP A 66 -13.60 -7.47 29.97
N ASN A 67 -14.34 -7.63 28.87
CA ASN A 67 -15.80 -7.59 28.83
C ASN A 67 -16.42 -8.85 28.19
N PRO A 68 -16.26 -10.04 28.80
CA PRO A 68 -16.61 -11.32 28.17
C PRO A 68 -18.11 -11.52 27.91
N ARG A 69 -18.98 -10.69 28.51
CA ARG A 69 -20.43 -10.73 28.29
C ARG A 69 -20.91 -9.81 27.17
N LYS A 70 -20.05 -8.94 26.64
CA LYS A 70 -20.42 -8.03 25.55
C LYS A 70 -20.42 -8.82 24.24
N ALA A 71 -21.53 -8.76 23.51
CA ALA A 71 -21.59 -9.32 22.17
C ALA A 71 -20.79 -8.45 21.19
N VAL A 72 -20.06 -9.10 20.26
CA VAL A 72 -19.31 -8.42 19.18
C VAL A 72 -20.20 -7.48 18.38
N ALA A 73 -21.41 -7.92 18.05
CA ALA A 73 -22.39 -7.13 17.29
C ALA A 73 -22.87 -5.86 18.02
N ALA A 74 -22.63 -5.74 19.33
CA ALA A 74 -23.01 -4.59 20.16
C ALA A 74 -21.82 -3.68 20.50
N LEU A 75 -20.65 -3.91 19.88
CA LEU A 75 -19.47 -3.07 20.05
C LEU A 75 -19.64 -1.74 19.33
N THR A 76 -19.10 -0.68 19.94
CA THR A 76 -19.01 0.65 19.32
C THR A 76 -17.55 1.05 19.17
N SER A 77 -17.27 1.98 18.26
CA SER A 77 -15.90 2.50 18.10
C SER A 77 -15.35 3.11 19.40
N ASN A 78 -16.21 3.78 20.18
CA ASN A 78 -15.84 4.40 21.46
C ASN A 78 -15.39 3.38 22.52
N ASP A 79 -15.92 2.16 22.48
CA ASP A 79 -15.50 1.08 23.37
C ASP A 79 -14.04 0.69 23.10
N LEU A 80 -13.62 0.71 21.82
CA LEU A 80 -12.33 0.20 21.38
C LEU A 80 -11.21 1.25 21.38
N ILE A 81 -11.53 2.54 21.25
CA ILE A 81 -10.51 3.62 21.17
C ILE A 81 -9.53 3.57 22.36
N LYS A 82 -10.01 3.25 23.57
CA LYS A 82 -9.17 3.16 24.78
C LYS A 82 -8.19 1.98 24.76
N TYR A 83 -8.45 1.00 23.91
CA TYR A 83 -7.67 -0.23 23.79
C TYR A 83 -6.77 -0.22 22.56
N LEU A 84 -6.71 0.89 21.81
CA LEU A 84 -5.82 1.02 20.67
C LEU A 84 -4.34 0.99 21.11
N PRO A 85 -3.53 0.09 20.53
CA PRO A 85 -2.09 0.07 20.74
C PRO A 85 -1.37 1.40 20.48
N SER A 86 -1.85 2.21 19.52
CA SER A 86 -1.27 3.55 19.28
C SER A 86 -1.56 4.57 20.39
N GLY A 87 -2.56 4.31 21.24
CA GLY A 87 -3.06 5.28 22.23
C GLY A 87 -3.74 6.50 21.61
N GLY A 88 -4.10 6.44 20.31
CA GLY A 88 -4.74 7.54 19.60
C GLY A 88 -6.17 7.84 20.10
N PRO A 89 -6.66 9.08 19.93
CA PRO A 89 -8.02 9.46 20.33
C PRO A 89 -9.09 8.98 19.34
N ALA A 90 -8.71 8.38 18.22
CA ALA A 90 -9.58 7.91 17.14
C ALA A 90 -8.92 6.74 16.41
N PHE A 91 -9.71 6.00 15.62
CA PHE A 91 -9.14 4.96 14.76
C PHE A 91 -8.21 5.55 13.68
N PRO A 92 -7.18 4.80 13.26
CA PRO A 92 -6.32 5.23 12.17
C PRO A 92 -7.15 5.50 10.91
N ARG A 93 -6.84 6.57 10.19
CA ARG A 93 -7.54 6.90 8.95
C ARG A 93 -7.00 6.03 7.81
N VAL A 94 -7.89 5.34 7.10
CA VAL A 94 -7.54 4.53 5.92
C VAL A 94 -8.36 5.03 4.73
N GLU A 95 -7.76 5.02 3.55
CA GLU A 95 -8.38 5.46 2.31
C GLU A 95 -8.62 4.31 1.32
N ASP A 96 -9.67 4.46 0.51
CA ASP A 96 -9.90 3.62 -0.66
C ASP A 96 -8.87 3.94 -1.78
N LEU A 97 -8.94 3.19 -2.89
CA LEU A 97 -8.02 3.42 -4.02
C LEU A 97 -8.17 4.82 -4.63
N ASN A 98 -9.33 5.46 -4.49
CA ASN A 98 -9.66 6.78 -5.02
C ASN A 98 -9.35 7.93 -4.03
N GLY A 99 -8.92 7.63 -2.79
CA GLY A 99 -8.62 8.63 -1.75
C GLY A 99 -9.79 8.98 -0.82
N ASN A 100 -10.91 8.26 -0.89
CA ASN A 100 -12.03 8.44 0.03
C ASN A 100 -11.74 7.75 1.36
N ALA A 101 -12.11 8.36 2.47
CA ALA A 101 -11.94 7.74 3.78
C ALA A 101 -12.88 6.54 3.96
N LEU A 102 -12.34 5.43 4.46
CA LEU A 102 -13.07 4.22 4.80
C LEU A 102 -13.47 4.23 6.28
N SER A 103 -14.54 3.49 6.61
CA SER A 103 -15.03 3.31 7.97
C SER A 103 -14.79 1.88 8.46
N TYR A 104 -14.57 1.71 9.76
CA TYR A 104 -14.42 0.40 10.37
C TYR A 104 -15.76 -0.16 10.83
N ASP A 105 -16.11 -1.35 10.37
CA ASP A 105 -17.18 -2.15 10.94
C ASP A 105 -16.60 -3.05 12.04
N VAL A 106 -16.75 -2.59 13.27
CA VAL A 106 -16.29 -3.26 14.50
C VAL A 106 -17.32 -4.25 15.07
N THR A 107 -18.49 -4.36 14.42
CA THR A 107 -19.56 -5.29 14.81
C THR A 107 -19.29 -6.73 14.35
N LYS A 108 -18.22 -6.90 13.56
CA LYS A 108 -17.69 -8.18 13.11
C LYS A 108 -16.34 -8.45 13.77
N SER A 109 -16.04 -9.74 13.95
CA SER A 109 -14.73 -10.21 14.37
C SER A 109 -14.28 -11.25 13.36
N PRO A 110 -13.19 -11.02 12.61
CA PRO A 110 -12.35 -9.81 12.64
C PRO A 110 -13.08 -8.56 12.08
N PRO A 111 -12.68 -7.34 12.49
CA PRO A 111 -13.27 -6.11 11.97
C PRO A 111 -12.94 -5.94 10.49
N VAL A 112 -13.82 -5.26 9.75
CA VAL A 112 -13.66 -5.04 8.30
C VAL A 112 -13.77 -3.57 7.94
N LEU A 113 -13.16 -3.18 6.81
CA LEU A 113 -13.36 -1.85 6.25
C LEU A 113 -14.67 -1.80 5.45
N THR A 114 -15.31 -0.63 5.45
CA THR A 114 -16.54 -0.36 4.73
C THR A 114 -16.43 0.91 3.90
N GLY A 115 -16.96 0.85 2.69
CA GLY A 115 -16.97 1.93 1.71
C GLY A 115 -18.09 1.72 0.71
N GLY A 116 -18.76 2.79 0.25
CA GLY A 116 -19.80 2.70 -0.77
C GLY A 116 -21.03 1.85 -0.41
N GLY A 117 -21.26 1.59 0.88
CA GLY A 117 -22.43 0.82 1.37
C GLY A 117 -22.17 -0.67 1.65
N GLY A 118 -20.93 -1.16 1.54
CA GLY A 118 -20.59 -2.55 1.83
C GLY A 118 -19.17 -2.73 2.38
N THR A 119 -18.78 -3.99 2.59
CA THR A 119 -17.39 -4.35 2.92
C THR A 119 -16.49 -3.96 1.75
N TYR A 120 -15.42 -3.25 2.07
CA TYR A 120 -14.46 -2.75 1.10
C TYR A 120 -13.24 -3.67 1.06
N ASP A 121 -13.11 -4.40 -0.04
CA ASP A 121 -11.92 -5.17 -0.39
C ASP A 121 -11.75 -5.11 -1.93
N PRO A 122 -10.78 -4.31 -2.43
CA PRO A 122 -10.53 -4.17 -3.85
C PRO A 122 -9.68 -5.31 -4.43
N SER A 123 -9.08 -6.17 -3.60
CA SER A 123 -8.31 -7.32 -4.07
C SER A 123 -9.21 -8.42 -4.65
N GLY A 124 -10.47 -8.46 -4.19
CA GLY A 124 -11.42 -9.51 -4.52
C GLY A 124 -11.13 -10.85 -3.85
N SER A 125 -10.21 -10.88 -2.87
CA SER A 125 -9.79 -12.06 -2.15
C SER A 125 -9.88 -11.82 -0.65
N SER A 126 -10.76 -12.55 0.03
CA SER A 126 -10.96 -12.46 1.49
C SER A 126 -9.90 -13.17 2.33
N SER A 127 -8.70 -13.35 1.78
CA SER A 127 -7.57 -14.06 2.39
C SER A 127 -6.22 -13.47 1.93
N ASP A 128 -6.21 -12.19 1.51
CA ASP A 128 -4.99 -11.58 0.96
C ASP A 128 -4.12 -10.93 2.05
N SER A 129 -4.63 -10.84 3.28
CA SER A 129 -4.01 -10.18 4.45
C SER A 129 -3.66 -8.70 4.20
N LEU A 130 -4.16 -8.13 3.11
CA LEU A 130 -3.88 -6.76 2.68
C LEU A 130 -5.08 -5.88 3.02
N TRP A 131 -6.30 -6.35 2.76
CA TRP A 131 -7.54 -5.63 3.08
C TRP A 131 -8.42 -6.33 4.12
N ASP A 132 -7.95 -7.45 4.62
CA ASP A 132 -8.56 -8.25 5.68
C ASP A 132 -7.54 -8.59 6.77
N VAL A 133 -8.06 -9.07 7.90
CA VAL A 133 -7.25 -9.50 9.06
C VAL A 133 -7.92 -10.69 9.73
N GLY A 134 -7.13 -11.50 10.44
CA GLY A 134 -7.64 -12.53 11.35
C GLY A 134 -7.72 -13.95 10.78
N GLU A 135 -6.95 -14.23 9.74
CA GLU A 135 -6.49 -15.59 9.41
C GLU A 135 -5.43 -16.12 10.40
#